data_AF-D8FTE3-F1
#
_entry.id   AF-D8FTE3-F1
#
_cell.length_a   1.000
_cell.length_b   1.000
_cell.length_c   1.000
_cell.angle_alpha   90.00
_cell.angle_beta   90.00
_cell.angle_gamma   90.00
#
_symmetry.space_group_name_H-M   'P 1'
#
loop_
_entity.id
_entity.type
_entity.pdbx_description
1 polymer ?
#
loop_
_entity_poly.entity_id
_entity_poly.type
_entity_poly.pdbx_seq_one_letter_code
_entity_poly.pdbx_strand_id
1 'polypeptide(L)'
;MTTAQQIIKRSDFFNRRVIDRKTVEELGKVDQLWVDPQSHHTIGFTCKSGFLGNKKRWFAWSQVETVGDNILVNLNPEVPELKQPESAMSMIGNEVLTDGGNKVGELIDYLFDVKTGNVVNYLFKSSGWRGVLDGIYLLQPAVISSIGSKRVMVPEAAIAEPHHYTDGLNQKVGQARDVLKKDLDDTIKHVEEAKGVAQSLAEKLQEKAKVVKEAAQDRAQVVREKAQSVREMAQDQAQVIKEKAQSVREITSEKIDEIRGHREEIAEQIATDAIEEAIAPQLPKDPE
;
A
#
# COMPACT_ATOMS: atom_id res chain seq x y z
N MET A 1 17.20 -1.70 25.53
CA MET A 1 17.78 -0.96 24.39
C MET A 1 16.95 -1.28 23.16
N THR A 2 16.33 -0.28 22.55
CA THR A 2 15.42 -0.47 21.40
C THR A 2 16.28 -0.69 20.15
N THR A 3 16.46 -1.95 19.77
CA THR A 3 17.31 -2.30 18.63
C THR A 3 16.61 -1.86 17.35
N ALA A 4 17.07 -0.78 16.71
CA ALA A 4 16.45 -0.22 15.50
C ALA A 4 16.14 -1.31 14.46
N GLN A 5 14.88 -1.39 14.00
CA GLN A 5 14.50 -2.31 12.92
C GLN A 5 15.30 -1.98 11.66
N GLN A 6 15.90 -3.00 11.03
CA GLN A 6 16.65 -2.84 9.79
C GLN A 6 15.79 -3.37 8.64
N ILE A 7 14.96 -2.49 8.08
CA ILE A 7 14.08 -2.81 6.97
C ILE A 7 14.80 -2.57 5.66
N ILE A 8 14.83 -3.57 4.78
CA ILE A 8 15.44 -3.48 3.44
C ILE A 8 14.49 -4.03 2.37
N LYS A 9 14.70 -3.66 1.10
CA LYS A 9 14.01 -4.30 -0.04
C LYS A 9 14.60 -5.68 -0.30
N ARG A 10 13.78 -6.61 -0.80
CA ARG A 10 14.24 -7.91 -1.32
C ARG A 10 15.26 -7.70 -2.44
N SER A 11 15.00 -6.75 -3.34
CA SER A 11 15.90 -6.43 -4.44
C SER A 11 17.29 -6.04 -3.96
N ASP A 12 17.38 -5.29 -2.87
CA ASP A 12 18.66 -4.88 -2.26
C ASP A 12 19.41 -6.07 -1.62
N PHE A 13 18.75 -7.20 -1.38
CA PHE A 13 19.35 -8.41 -0.83
C PHE A 13 20.05 -9.26 -1.91
N PHE A 14 19.72 -9.07 -3.20
CA PHE A 14 20.37 -9.80 -4.29
C PHE A 14 21.82 -9.46 -4.47
N ASN A 15 22.57 -10.43 -4.98
CA ASN A 15 23.98 -10.28 -5.36
C ASN A 15 24.91 -9.93 -4.19
N ARG A 16 24.41 -9.89 -2.95
CA ARG A 16 25.24 -9.82 -1.74
C ARG A 16 26.07 -11.10 -1.61
N ARG A 17 27.33 -10.94 -1.20
CA ARG A 17 28.21 -12.08 -0.93
C ARG A 17 27.78 -12.79 0.34
N VAL A 18 27.84 -14.11 0.32
CA VAL A 18 27.53 -14.98 1.45
C VAL A 18 28.85 -15.55 1.94
N ILE A 19 29.17 -15.32 3.20
CA ILE A 19 30.45 -15.68 3.80
C ILE A 19 30.18 -16.56 5.02
N ASP A 20 30.91 -17.66 5.15
CA ASP A 20 30.90 -18.47 6.36
C ASP A 20 31.59 -17.70 7.49
N ARG A 21 30.92 -17.51 8.63
CA ARG A 21 31.49 -16.76 9.76
C ARG A 21 32.73 -17.42 10.36
N LYS A 22 32.76 -18.76 10.44
CA LYS A 22 33.84 -19.51 11.10
C LYS A 22 35.07 -19.61 10.20
N THR A 23 34.88 -19.89 8.91
CA THR A 23 36.00 -20.11 7.98
C THR A 23 36.38 -18.86 7.19
N VAL A 24 35.51 -17.84 7.14
CA VAL A 24 35.67 -16.61 6.33
C VAL A 24 35.67 -16.88 4.82
N GLU A 25 35.25 -18.08 4.40
CA GLU A 25 35.17 -18.44 2.99
C GLU A 25 33.93 -17.84 2.31
N GLU A 26 34.10 -17.36 1.08
CA GLU A 26 32.96 -16.93 0.24
C GLU A 26 32.23 -18.16 -0.31
N LEU A 27 30.97 -18.32 0.08
CA LEU A 27 30.11 -19.42 -0.32
C LEU A 27 29.37 -19.15 -1.64
N GLY A 28 29.37 -17.89 -2.09
CA GLY A 28 28.75 -17.42 -3.32
C GLY A 28 27.99 -16.12 -3.13
N LYS A 29 27.04 -15.85 -4.02
CA LYS A 29 26.20 -14.65 -3.98
C LYS A 29 24.72 -15.01 -3.94
N VAL A 30 23.91 -14.20 -3.28
CA VAL A 30 22.46 -14.40 -3.23
C VAL A 30 21.87 -14.34 -4.63
N ASP A 31 21.14 -15.39 -5.00
CA ASP A 31 20.38 -15.52 -6.25
C ASP A 31 18.89 -15.23 -6.01
N GLN A 32 18.34 -15.77 -4.92
CA GLN A 32 16.91 -15.68 -4.64
C GLN A 32 16.62 -15.66 -3.13
N LEU A 33 15.69 -14.80 -2.70
CA LEU A 33 15.14 -14.77 -1.33
C LEU A 33 13.73 -15.35 -1.35
N TRP A 34 13.44 -16.22 -0.38
CA TRP A 34 12.21 -16.99 -0.32
C TRP A 34 11.44 -16.71 0.96
N VAL A 35 10.12 -16.64 0.81
CA VAL A 35 9.18 -16.32 1.88
C VAL A 35 8.13 -17.41 1.91
N ASP A 36 7.72 -17.78 3.13
CA ASP A 36 6.48 -18.50 3.33
C ASP A 36 5.30 -17.51 3.22
N PRO A 37 4.43 -17.67 2.20
CA PRO A 37 3.34 -16.74 1.98
C PRO A 37 2.26 -16.79 3.06
N GLN A 38 2.15 -17.88 3.83
CA GLN A 38 1.14 -17.97 4.89
C GLN A 38 1.55 -17.17 6.14
N SER A 39 2.82 -17.27 6.52
CA SER A 39 3.36 -16.56 7.68
C SER A 39 3.94 -15.18 7.33
N HIS A 40 4.05 -14.85 6.03
CA HIS A 40 4.74 -13.65 5.53
C HIS A 40 6.15 -13.50 6.12
N HIS A 41 6.86 -14.63 6.20
CA HIS A 41 8.16 -14.72 6.85
C HIS A 41 9.21 -15.27 5.91
N THR A 42 10.40 -14.67 5.92
CA THR A 42 11.55 -15.14 5.17
C THR A 42 12.02 -16.47 5.75
N ILE A 43 11.98 -17.52 4.93
CA ILE A 43 12.38 -18.87 5.34
C ILE A 43 13.83 -19.19 4.98
N GLY A 44 14.41 -18.43 4.03
CA GLY A 44 15.77 -18.63 3.59
C GLY A 44 16.06 -18.04 2.22
N PHE A 45 17.26 -18.30 1.72
CA PHE A 45 17.71 -17.81 0.42
C PHE A 45 18.54 -18.88 -0.29
N THR A 46 18.56 -18.79 -1.62
CA THR A 46 19.46 -19.58 -2.46
C THR A 46 20.64 -18.72 -2.87
N CYS A 47 21.86 -19.23 -2.69
CA CYS A 47 23.05 -18.65 -3.28
C CYS A 47 23.45 -19.39 -4.55
N LYS A 48 24.19 -18.71 -5.42
CA LYS A 48 24.88 -19.31 -6.55
C LYS A 48 26.39 -19.07 -6.47
N SER A 49 27.17 -20.07 -6.86
CA SER A 49 28.62 -20.01 -6.96
C SER A 49 29.13 -20.81 -8.18
N GLY A 50 30.43 -20.73 -8.46
CA GLY A 50 31.05 -21.37 -9.63
C GLY A 50 30.89 -20.61 -10.95
N PHE A 51 31.45 -21.17 -12.02
CA PHE A 51 31.40 -20.58 -13.36
C PHE A 51 29.94 -20.51 -13.85
N LEU A 52 29.50 -19.31 -14.22
CA LEU A 52 28.11 -19.00 -14.61
C LEU A 52 27.04 -19.30 -13.53
N GLY A 53 27.42 -19.49 -12.26
CA GLY A 53 26.46 -19.74 -11.17
C GLY A 53 25.82 -21.14 -11.21
N ASN A 54 26.55 -22.13 -11.75
CA ASN A 54 26.07 -23.51 -11.91
C ASN A 54 25.89 -24.27 -10.59
N LYS A 55 26.50 -23.82 -9.49
CA LYS A 55 26.31 -24.42 -8.16
C LYS A 55 25.30 -23.57 -7.39
N LYS A 56 24.16 -24.16 -7.02
CA LYS A 56 23.17 -23.53 -6.14
C LYS A 56 23.19 -24.20 -4.78
N ARG A 57 23.16 -23.39 -3.72
CA ARG A 57 23.09 -23.85 -2.33
C ARG A 57 21.99 -23.10 -1.61
N TRP A 58 21.24 -23.82 -0.78
CA TRP A 58 20.18 -23.26 0.04
C TRP A 58 20.71 -22.93 1.45
N PHE A 59 20.23 -21.82 2.01
CA PHE A 59 20.44 -21.46 3.41
C PHE A 59 19.09 -21.15 4.06
N ALA A 60 18.83 -21.80 5.19
CA ALA A 60 17.69 -21.43 6.02
C ALA A 60 17.92 -20.08 6.68
N TRP A 61 16.85 -19.34 6.95
CA TRP A 61 16.95 -18.03 7.60
C TRP A 61 17.61 -18.11 8.98
N SER A 62 17.41 -19.21 9.71
CA SER A 62 18.06 -19.49 10.99
C SER A 62 19.59 -19.60 10.93
N GLN A 63 20.17 -19.78 9.74
CA GLN A 63 21.62 -19.80 9.54
C GLN A 63 22.19 -18.40 9.31
N VAL A 64 21.35 -17.39 9.08
CA VAL A 64 21.75 -15.99 8.91
C VAL A 64 22.06 -15.38 10.26
N GLU A 65 23.25 -14.83 10.39
CA GLU A 65 23.66 -14.18 11.63
C GLU A 65 23.79 -12.66 11.49
N THR A 66 24.25 -12.18 10.34
CA THR A 66 24.37 -10.74 10.08
C THR A 66 24.14 -10.46 8.61
N VAL A 67 23.39 -9.38 8.34
CA VAL A 67 23.19 -8.86 6.98
C VAL A 67 23.68 -7.41 6.95
N GLY A 68 24.88 -7.23 6.41
CA GLY A 68 25.44 -5.95 6.01
C GLY A 68 25.68 -5.94 4.50
N ASP A 69 26.79 -5.37 4.05
CA ASP A 69 27.22 -5.45 2.65
C ASP A 69 27.43 -6.90 2.20
N ASN A 70 27.85 -7.74 3.13
CA ASN A 70 27.89 -9.19 3.01
C ASN A 70 26.91 -9.84 4.00
N ILE A 71 26.47 -11.05 3.70
CA ILE A 71 25.66 -11.89 4.56
C ILE A 71 26.59 -12.90 5.23
N LEU A 72 26.64 -12.86 6.55
CA LEU A 72 27.38 -13.83 7.35
C LEU A 72 26.42 -14.95 7.75
N VAL A 73 26.83 -16.18 7.45
CA VAL A 73 26.10 -17.38 7.83
C VAL A 73 26.94 -18.24 8.77
N ASN A 74 26.27 -18.93 9.69
CA ASN A 74 26.91 -19.89 10.58
C ASN A 74 26.57 -21.32 10.11
N LEU A 75 27.50 -21.96 9.41
CA LEU A 75 27.35 -23.35 9.05
C LEU A 75 27.74 -24.25 10.23
N ASN A 76 26.93 -25.28 10.43
CA ASN A 76 27.32 -26.42 11.25
C ASN A 76 27.76 -27.56 10.31
N PRO A 77 29.06 -27.88 10.24
CA PRO A 77 29.56 -28.94 9.35
C PRO A 77 29.05 -30.34 9.74
N GLU A 78 28.53 -30.51 10.95
CA GLU A 78 27.94 -31.77 11.43
C GLU A 78 26.51 -31.97 10.91
N VAL A 79 25.86 -30.92 10.41
CA VAL A 79 24.49 -30.98 9.88
C VAL A 79 24.54 -31.08 8.36
N PRO A 80 23.83 -32.05 7.75
CA PRO A 80 23.73 -32.14 6.30
C PRO A 80 23.22 -30.84 5.67
N GLU A 81 23.62 -30.59 4.43
CA GLU A 81 23.14 -29.43 3.67
C GLU A 81 21.61 -29.44 3.59
N LEU A 82 21.00 -28.33 4.02
CA LEU A 82 19.56 -28.17 4.04
C LEU A 82 19.02 -28.07 2.61
N LYS A 83 17.86 -28.66 2.38
CA LYS A 83 17.12 -28.50 1.13
C LYS A 83 16.11 -27.37 1.25
N GLN A 84 15.83 -26.71 0.13
CA GLN A 84 14.76 -25.71 0.05
C GLN A 84 13.41 -26.37 0.39
N PRO A 85 12.63 -25.80 1.33
CA PRO A 85 11.29 -26.29 1.65
C PRO A 85 10.33 -26.16 0.46
N GLU A 86 9.34 -27.05 0.35
CA GLU A 86 8.29 -26.96 -0.70
C GLU A 86 7.38 -25.74 -0.54
N SER A 87 7.23 -25.24 0.70
CA SER A 87 6.48 -24.01 0.99
C SER A 87 7.17 -22.74 0.48
N ALA A 88 8.42 -22.84 0.02
CA ALA A 88 9.17 -21.72 -0.54
C ALA A 88 8.56 -21.27 -1.87
N MET A 89 7.88 -20.13 -1.85
CA MET A 89 7.26 -19.57 -3.06
C MET A 89 7.86 -18.20 -3.40
N SER A 90 7.99 -17.95 -4.71
CA SER A 90 8.24 -16.61 -5.22
C SER A 90 6.90 -15.93 -5.48
N MET A 91 6.62 -14.85 -4.75
CA MET A 91 5.41 -14.04 -4.97
C MET A 91 5.62 -12.90 -5.96
N ILE A 92 6.88 -12.62 -6.32
CA ILE A 92 7.20 -11.58 -7.30
C ILE A 92 6.69 -12.01 -8.67
N GLY A 93 5.98 -11.12 -9.36
CA GLY A 93 5.29 -11.38 -10.61
C GLY A 93 3.81 -11.75 -10.44
N ASN A 94 3.33 -11.95 -9.22
CA ASN A 94 1.92 -12.27 -9.00
C ASN A 94 1.03 -11.04 -9.24
N GLU A 95 -0.10 -11.25 -9.91
CA GLU A 95 -1.10 -10.22 -10.11
C GLU A 95 -1.81 -9.90 -8.79
N VAL A 96 -1.96 -8.61 -8.47
CA VAL A 96 -2.76 -8.16 -7.33
C VAL A 96 -4.19 -7.96 -7.82
N LEU A 97 -5.12 -8.72 -7.27
CA LEU A 97 -6.54 -8.72 -7.64
C LEU A 97 -7.41 -8.35 -6.43
N THR A 98 -8.49 -7.63 -6.66
CA THR A 98 -9.53 -7.46 -5.63
C THR A 98 -10.29 -8.76 -5.40
N ASP A 99 -10.93 -8.91 -4.25
CA ASP A 99 -12.00 -9.90 -4.02
C ASP A 99 -13.11 -9.87 -5.08
N GLY A 100 -13.40 -8.70 -5.66
CA GLY A 100 -14.27 -8.53 -6.84
C GLY A 100 -13.67 -9.00 -8.18
N GLY A 101 -12.45 -9.53 -8.21
CA GLY A 101 -11.78 -10.04 -9.42
C GLY A 101 -11.07 -9.01 -10.30
N ASN A 102 -11.02 -7.73 -9.91
CA ASN A 102 -10.40 -6.68 -10.70
C ASN A 102 -8.89 -6.65 -10.50
N LYS A 103 -8.14 -6.46 -11.60
CA LYS A 103 -6.69 -6.32 -11.54
C LYS A 103 -6.28 -4.91 -11.11
N VAL A 104 -5.46 -4.87 -10.07
CA VAL A 104 -4.95 -3.65 -9.43
C VAL A 104 -3.53 -3.34 -9.92
N GLY A 105 -2.75 -4.41 -10.13
CA GLY A 105 -1.33 -4.30 -10.45
C GLY A 105 -0.60 -5.64 -10.36
N GLU A 106 0.72 -5.57 -10.13
CA GLU A 106 1.62 -6.72 -10.04
C GLU A 106 2.60 -6.54 -8.87
N LEU A 107 2.83 -7.61 -8.10
CA LEU A 107 3.85 -7.63 -7.05
C LEU A 107 5.25 -7.59 -7.65
N ILE A 108 6.01 -6.55 -7.34
CA ILE A 108 7.36 -6.33 -7.89
C ILE A 108 8.47 -6.49 -6.85
N ASP A 109 8.18 -6.30 -5.57
CA ASP A 109 9.17 -6.38 -4.49
C ASP A 109 8.48 -6.57 -3.13
N TYR A 110 9.27 -6.66 -2.05
CA TYR A 110 8.80 -6.51 -0.68
C TYR A 110 9.89 -5.95 0.23
N LEU A 111 9.45 -5.28 1.29
CA LEU A 111 10.23 -4.82 2.42
C LEU A 111 10.17 -5.85 3.52
N PHE A 112 11.31 -6.20 4.11
CA PHE A 112 11.35 -7.12 5.25
C PHE A 112 12.34 -6.64 6.30
N ASP A 113 12.06 -6.99 7.55
CA ASP A 113 12.96 -6.76 8.66
C ASP A 113 14.02 -7.86 8.68
N VAL A 114 15.28 -7.46 8.48
CA VAL A 114 16.45 -8.34 8.47
C VAL A 114 16.61 -9.12 9.77
N LYS A 115 16.26 -8.52 10.91
CA LYS A 115 16.47 -9.18 12.21
C LYS A 115 15.46 -10.27 12.45
N THR A 116 14.20 -9.97 12.13
CA THR A 116 13.11 -10.88 12.41
C THR A 116 12.77 -11.79 11.25
N GLY A 117 13.17 -11.47 10.01
CA GLY A 117 12.73 -12.17 8.80
C GLY A 117 11.29 -11.83 8.39
N ASN A 118 10.59 -10.96 9.13
CA ASN A 118 9.19 -10.64 8.83
C ASN A 118 9.09 -9.72 7.62
N VAL A 119 8.21 -10.07 6.68
CA VAL A 119 7.80 -9.14 5.63
C VAL A 119 6.98 -8.02 6.25
N VAL A 120 7.41 -6.79 6.00
CA VAL A 120 6.79 -5.58 6.54
C VAL A 120 5.72 -5.08 5.59
N ASN A 121 6.06 -4.97 4.31
CA ASN A 121 5.17 -4.57 3.24
C ASN A 121 5.56 -5.27 1.94
N TYR A 122 4.57 -5.56 1.11
CA TYR A 122 4.78 -5.86 -0.29
C TYR A 122 4.76 -4.57 -1.11
N LEU A 123 5.48 -4.57 -2.23
CA LEU A 123 5.45 -3.49 -3.21
C LEU A 123 4.76 -4.00 -4.46
N PHE A 124 3.70 -3.31 -4.89
CA PHE A 124 3.05 -3.59 -6.17
C PHE A 124 3.12 -2.39 -7.08
N LYS A 125 3.31 -2.65 -8.38
CA LYS A 125 3.19 -1.63 -9.42
C LYS A 125 1.74 -1.58 -9.88
N SER A 126 1.11 -0.41 -9.75
CA SER A 126 -0.26 -0.23 -10.27
C SER A 126 -0.26 -0.09 -11.79
N SER A 127 -1.38 -0.42 -12.41
CA SER A 127 -1.64 -0.28 -13.84
C SER A 127 -2.88 0.59 -14.12
N GLY A 128 -3.06 1.69 -13.38
CA GLY A 128 -4.15 2.66 -13.62
C GLY A 128 -5.54 2.26 -13.11
N TRP A 129 -5.62 1.62 -11.94
CA TRP A 129 -6.90 1.16 -11.37
C TRP A 129 -7.67 2.27 -10.64
N ARG A 130 -8.91 2.57 -11.03
CA ARG A 130 -9.86 3.46 -10.31
C ARG A 130 -9.27 4.77 -9.75
N GLY A 131 -8.48 5.47 -10.55
CA GLY A 131 -7.88 6.75 -10.14
C GLY A 131 -6.60 6.60 -9.29
N VAL A 132 -6.18 5.37 -8.98
CA VAL A 132 -4.82 5.08 -8.54
C VAL A 132 -3.89 5.38 -9.72
N LEU A 133 -2.97 6.31 -9.49
CA LEU A 133 -1.99 6.73 -10.48
C LEU A 133 -0.99 5.61 -10.76
N ASP A 134 -0.29 5.70 -11.89
CA ASP A 134 0.84 4.81 -12.13
C ASP A 134 1.94 5.09 -11.11
N GLY A 135 2.39 4.02 -10.44
CA GLY A 135 3.32 4.14 -9.33
C GLY A 135 3.56 2.82 -8.61
N ILE A 136 4.42 2.87 -7.60
CA ILE A 136 4.69 1.75 -6.71
C ILE A 136 3.97 2.02 -5.40
N TYR A 137 3.24 1.04 -4.90
CA TYR A 137 2.40 1.18 -3.73
C TYR A 137 2.70 0.10 -2.69
N LEU A 138 2.49 0.45 -1.43
CA LEU A 138 2.61 -0.45 -0.30
C LEU A 138 1.35 -1.31 -0.18
N LEU A 139 1.57 -2.61 0.01
CA LEU A 139 0.53 -3.56 0.38
C LEU A 139 0.91 -4.24 1.70
N GLN A 140 0.05 -4.16 2.71
CA GLN A 140 0.32 -4.77 4.01
C GLN A 140 0.04 -6.29 3.96
N PRO A 141 0.87 -7.13 4.58
CA PRO A 141 0.60 -8.57 4.67
C PRO A 141 -0.79 -8.88 5.26
N ALA A 142 -1.19 -8.13 6.30
CA ALA A 142 -2.44 -8.35 7.03
C ALA A 142 -3.72 -8.18 6.21
N VAL A 143 -3.66 -7.48 5.07
CA VAL A 143 -4.84 -7.28 4.20
C VAL A 143 -4.90 -8.29 3.05
N ILE A 144 -3.89 -9.16 2.91
CA ILE A 144 -3.89 -10.18 1.87
C ILE A 144 -4.87 -11.29 2.29
N SER A 145 -5.92 -11.50 1.50
CA SER A 145 -6.95 -12.50 1.81
C SER A 145 -6.56 -13.89 1.31
N SER A 146 -5.84 -13.98 0.19
CA SER A 146 -5.27 -15.25 -0.28
C SER A 146 -4.08 -15.04 -1.21
N ILE A 147 -3.16 -16.02 -1.21
CA ILE A 147 -1.99 -16.07 -2.09
C ILE A 147 -2.04 -17.36 -2.89
N GLY A 148 -2.11 -17.24 -4.21
CA GLY A 148 -1.95 -18.33 -5.16
C GLY A 148 -0.61 -18.29 -5.89
N SER A 149 -0.41 -19.23 -6.81
CA SER A 149 0.82 -19.35 -7.59
C SER A 149 1.07 -18.25 -8.63
N LYS A 150 0.04 -17.47 -8.97
CA LYS A 150 0.12 -16.36 -9.95
C LYS A 150 -0.64 -15.10 -9.53
N ARG A 151 -1.33 -15.13 -8.40
CA ARG A 151 -2.23 -14.05 -7.97
C ARG A 151 -2.26 -13.89 -6.46
N VAL A 152 -2.47 -12.67 -6.02
CA VAL A 152 -2.69 -12.27 -4.64
C VAL A 152 -4.01 -11.52 -4.56
N MET A 153 -4.92 -12.01 -3.72
CA MET A 153 -6.23 -11.41 -3.55
C MET A 153 -6.22 -10.46 -2.35
N VAL A 154 -6.85 -9.31 -2.50
CA VAL A 154 -6.98 -8.29 -1.45
C VAL A 154 -8.41 -7.75 -1.43
N PRO A 155 -8.96 -7.34 -0.27
CA PRO A 155 -10.24 -6.63 -0.23
C PRO A 155 -10.15 -5.32 -1.00
N GLU A 156 -11.19 -4.98 -1.77
CA GLU A 156 -11.22 -3.74 -2.52
C GLU A 156 -11.03 -2.49 -1.64
N ALA A 157 -11.60 -2.49 -0.43
CA ALA A 157 -11.45 -1.40 0.53
C ALA A 157 -9.99 -1.17 0.98
N ALA A 158 -9.15 -2.21 0.97
CA ALA A 158 -7.76 -2.11 1.40
C ALA A 158 -6.85 -1.39 0.38
N ILE A 159 -7.32 -1.20 -0.85
CA ILE A 159 -6.57 -0.62 -1.96
C ILE A 159 -7.25 0.61 -2.59
N ALA A 160 -8.35 1.09 -2.00
CA ALA A 160 -9.05 2.27 -2.49
C ALA A 160 -8.20 3.54 -2.35
N GLU A 161 -7.41 3.61 -1.28
CA GLU A 161 -6.44 4.69 -1.01
C GLU A 161 -5.06 4.08 -0.70
N PRO A 162 -4.35 3.56 -1.73
CA PRO A 162 -3.10 2.86 -1.51
C PRO A 162 -1.98 3.85 -1.17
N HIS A 163 -1.15 3.48 -0.20
CA HIS A 163 -0.02 4.31 0.21
C HIS A 163 1.11 4.23 -0.82
N HIS A 164 1.47 5.36 -1.42
CA HIS A 164 2.56 5.42 -2.38
C HIS A 164 3.91 5.11 -1.72
N TYR A 165 4.71 4.26 -2.36
CA TYR A 165 6.06 3.95 -1.92
C TYR A 165 7.04 5.04 -2.39
N THR A 166 7.83 5.56 -1.47
CA THR A 166 8.94 6.48 -1.78
C THR A 166 10.22 5.92 -1.18
N ASP A 167 11.32 5.95 -1.94
CA ASP A 167 12.61 5.51 -1.42
C ASP A 167 13.02 6.40 -0.23
N GLY A 168 13.38 5.75 0.89
CA GLY A 168 13.64 6.40 2.18
C GLY A 168 12.54 6.20 3.24
N LEU A 169 11.34 5.75 2.86
CA LEU A 169 10.27 5.45 3.82
C LEU A 169 10.61 4.25 4.73
N ASN A 170 11.49 3.37 4.29
CA ASN A 170 11.93 2.15 5.00
C ASN A 170 12.48 2.43 6.41
N GLN A 171 13.10 3.59 6.63
CA GLN A 171 13.62 3.98 7.96
C GLN A 171 12.52 4.42 8.93
N LYS A 172 11.40 4.95 8.42
CA LYS A 172 10.28 5.46 9.24
C LYS A 172 9.22 4.39 9.53
N VAL A 173 9.03 3.42 8.63
CA VAL A 173 8.06 2.33 8.82
C VAL A 173 8.42 1.47 10.05
N GLY A 174 9.70 1.25 10.32
CA GLY A 174 10.12 0.48 11.49
C GLY A 174 9.75 1.15 12.81
N GLN A 175 9.87 2.49 12.87
CA GLN A 175 9.51 3.28 14.05
C GLN A 175 7.98 3.33 14.25
N ALA A 176 7.20 3.43 13.18
CA ALA A 176 5.73 3.49 13.27
C ALA A 176 5.12 2.16 13.77
N ARG A 177 5.69 1.01 13.39
CA ARG A 177 5.24 -0.30 13.86
C ARG A 177 5.60 -0.59 15.31
N ASP A 178 6.75 -0.12 15.80
CA ASP A 178 7.10 -0.26 17.21
C ASP A 178 6.12 0.49 18.14
N VAL A 179 5.59 1.62 17.68
CA VAL A 179 4.53 2.36 18.38
C VAL A 179 3.19 1.61 18.30
N LEU A 180 2.81 1.11 17.12
CA LEU A 180 1.53 0.41 16.94
C LEU A 180 1.45 -0.95 17.68
N LYS A 181 2.55 -1.72 17.72
CA LYS A 181 2.59 -3.00 18.45
C LYS A 181 2.50 -2.80 19.95
N LYS A 182 3.07 -1.70 20.47
CA LYS A 182 2.99 -1.36 21.89
C LYS A 182 1.54 -1.06 22.30
N ASP A 183 0.81 -0.30 21.49
CA ASP A 183 -0.60 -0.01 21.75
C ASP A 183 -1.50 -1.27 21.61
N LEU A 184 -1.18 -2.20 20.70
CA LEU A 184 -1.96 -3.44 20.54
C LEU A 184 -1.76 -4.41 21.70
N ASP A 185 -0.51 -4.60 22.15
CA ASP A 185 -0.19 -5.48 23.28
C ASP A 185 -0.70 -4.91 24.61
N ASP A 186 -0.67 -3.58 24.78
CA ASP A 186 -1.23 -2.91 25.96
C ASP A 186 -2.77 -3.00 25.95
N THR A 187 -3.42 -2.87 24.78
CA THR A 187 -4.88 -3.02 24.64
C THR A 187 -5.37 -4.43 24.97
N ILE A 188 -4.63 -5.48 24.56
CA ILE A 188 -4.99 -6.87 24.87
C ILE A 188 -4.82 -7.18 26.38
N LYS A 189 -3.80 -6.61 27.03
CA LYS A 189 -3.58 -6.78 28.48
C LYS A 189 -4.62 -6.07 29.34
N HIS A 190 -5.14 -4.92 28.92
CA HIS A 190 -6.17 -4.19 29.67
C HIS A 190 -7.58 -4.81 29.60
N VAL A 191 -7.81 -5.79 28.71
CA VAL A 191 -9.10 -6.50 28.63
C VAL A 191 -9.30 -7.48 29.81
N GLU A 192 -8.23 -7.97 30.43
CA GLU A 192 -8.32 -8.84 31.61
C GLU A 192 -8.69 -8.06 32.88
N GLU A 193 -8.26 -6.80 33.01
CA GLU A 193 -8.63 -5.89 34.12
C GLU A 193 -10.08 -5.38 33.99
N ALA A 194 -10.60 -5.25 32.76
CA ALA A 194 -11.96 -4.78 32.49
C ALA A 194 -13.07 -5.73 33.01
N LYS A 195 -12.75 -7.01 33.25
CA LYS A 195 -13.70 -8.01 33.76
C LYS A 195 -14.18 -7.69 35.17
N GLY A 196 -13.32 -7.11 36.02
CA GLY A 196 -13.68 -6.68 37.38
C GLY A 196 -14.50 -5.39 37.41
N VAL A 197 -14.23 -4.47 36.49
CA VAL A 197 -14.95 -3.19 36.38
C VAL A 197 -16.39 -3.41 35.93
N ALA A 198 -16.63 -4.32 34.99
CA ALA A 198 -17.97 -4.68 34.52
C ALA A 198 -18.87 -5.26 35.62
N GLN A 199 -18.32 -6.09 36.52
CA GLN A 199 -19.07 -6.63 37.66
C GLN A 199 -19.46 -5.53 38.66
N SER A 200 -18.57 -4.57 38.93
CA SER A 200 -18.86 -3.46 39.85
C SER A 200 -19.86 -2.43 39.29
N LEU A 201 -19.96 -2.31 37.96
CA LEU A 201 -20.93 -1.44 37.27
C LEU A 201 -22.32 -2.08 37.18
N ALA A 202 -22.40 -3.41 37.02
CA ALA A 202 -23.67 -4.13 37.01
C ALA A 202 -24.40 -4.03 38.35
N GLU A 203 -23.67 -4.11 39.47
CA GLU A 203 -24.24 -3.93 40.82
C GLU A 203 -24.70 -2.49 41.07
N LYS A 204 -23.92 -1.48 40.63
CA LYS A 204 -24.27 -0.05 40.79
C LYS A 204 -25.43 0.41 39.91
N LEU A 205 -25.68 -0.26 38.78
CA LEU A 205 -26.78 0.06 37.87
C LEU A 205 -28.13 -0.49 38.37
N GLN A 206 -28.14 -1.64 39.06
CA GLN A 206 -29.37 -2.17 39.68
C GLN A 206 -29.90 -1.27 40.80
N GLU A 207 -29.03 -0.60 41.56
CA GLU A 207 -29.44 0.26 42.67
C GLU A 207 -29.98 1.63 42.19
N LYS A 208 -29.49 2.15 41.06
CA LYS A 208 -29.93 3.45 40.49
C LYS A 208 -31.14 3.37 39.56
N ALA A 209 -31.54 2.17 39.12
CA ALA A 209 -32.72 1.99 38.26
C ALA A 209 -34.05 2.36 38.96
N LYS A 210 -34.09 2.43 40.30
CA LYS A 210 -35.29 2.80 41.07
C LYS A 210 -35.55 4.32 41.11
N VAL A 211 -34.53 5.15 40.89
CA VAL A 211 -34.62 6.63 40.97
C VAL A 211 -34.93 7.28 39.62
N VAL A 212 -34.62 6.61 38.51
CA VAL A 212 -34.81 7.17 37.15
C VAL A 212 -36.29 7.17 36.71
N LYS A 213 -37.17 6.40 37.36
CA LYS A 213 -38.59 6.32 36.98
C LYS A 213 -39.38 7.61 37.28
N GLU A 214 -38.89 8.48 38.16
CA GLU A 214 -39.57 9.75 38.51
C GLU A 214 -38.96 10.98 37.80
N ALA A 215 -37.68 10.95 37.41
CA ALA A 215 -37.01 12.07 36.75
C ALA A 215 -37.28 12.18 35.23
N ALA A 216 -38.05 11.27 34.66
CA ALA A 216 -38.30 11.17 33.22
C ALA A 216 -39.42 12.11 32.71
N GLN A 217 -40.23 12.71 33.59
CA GLN A 217 -41.34 13.58 33.17
C GLN A 217 -40.91 15.01 32.81
N ASP A 218 -39.83 15.54 33.40
CA ASP A 218 -39.44 16.95 33.20
C ASP A 218 -38.47 17.19 32.02
N ARG A 219 -37.84 16.14 31.47
CA ARG A 219 -36.85 16.29 30.36
C ARG A 219 -37.44 16.16 28.96
N ALA A 220 -38.71 15.79 28.83
CA ALA A 220 -39.39 15.66 27.54
C ALA A 220 -39.59 17.02 26.82
N GLN A 221 -39.56 18.13 27.55
CA GLN A 221 -39.79 19.47 26.98
C GLN A 221 -38.51 20.06 26.35
N VAL A 222 -37.34 19.80 26.94
CA VAL A 222 -36.03 20.33 26.48
C VAL A 222 -35.54 19.68 25.17
N VAL A 223 -35.94 18.43 24.93
CA VAL A 223 -35.57 17.71 23.69
C VAL A 223 -36.34 18.24 22.48
N ARG A 224 -37.52 18.85 22.68
CA ARG A 224 -38.33 19.41 21.59
C ARG A 224 -37.78 20.73 21.06
N GLU A 225 -37.25 21.58 21.93
CA GLU A 225 -36.65 22.88 21.52
C GLU A 225 -35.31 22.68 20.78
N LYS A 226 -34.45 21.76 21.24
CA LYS A 226 -33.20 21.45 20.54
C LYS A 226 -33.38 20.76 19.19
N ALA A 227 -34.49 20.05 18.99
CA ALA A 227 -34.79 19.43 17.70
C ALA A 227 -35.21 20.47 16.64
N GLN A 228 -35.75 21.62 17.04
CA GLN A 228 -36.08 22.72 16.12
C GLN A 228 -34.84 23.50 15.68
N SER A 229 -33.88 23.77 16.57
CA SER A 229 -32.66 24.52 16.21
C SER A 229 -31.77 23.74 15.22
N VAL A 230 -31.74 22.41 15.30
CA VAL A 230 -30.99 21.57 14.36
C VAL A 230 -31.64 21.55 12.97
N ARG A 231 -32.97 21.74 12.90
CA ARG A 231 -33.70 21.74 11.63
C ARG A 231 -33.53 23.06 10.87
N GLU A 232 -33.41 24.18 11.57
CA GLU A 232 -33.11 25.50 10.98
C GLU A 232 -31.65 25.56 10.48
N MET A 233 -30.68 25.06 11.26
CA MET A 233 -29.27 25.00 10.81
C MET A 233 -29.07 24.11 9.57
N ALA A 234 -29.86 23.04 9.43
CA ALA A 234 -29.80 22.18 8.26
C ALA A 234 -30.37 22.83 6.98
N GLN A 235 -31.29 23.80 7.12
CA GLN A 235 -31.87 24.53 5.99
C GLN A 235 -30.93 25.64 5.49
N ASP A 236 -30.24 26.33 6.41
CA ASP A 236 -29.26 27.37 6.06
C ASP A 236 -28.03 26.80 5.33
N GLN A 237 -27.52 25.64 5.77
CA GLN A 237 -26.40 24.99 5.07
C GLN A 237 -26.80 24.46 3.68
N ALA A 238 -28.05 24.06 3.48
CA ALA A 238 -28.53 23.61 2.18
C ALA A 238 -28.65 24.77 1.16
N GLN A 239 -28.98 25.99 1.61
CA GLN A 239 -29.00 27.18 0.75
C GLN A 239 -27.59 27.64 0.35
N VAL A 240 -26.63 27.63 1.28
CA VAL A 240 -25.24 28.02 1.00
C VAL A 240 -24.57 27.06 0.00
N ILE A 241 -24.88 25.77 0.07
CA ILE A 241 -24.37 24.78 -0.90
C ILE A 241 -25.01 24.98 -2.28
N LYS A 242 -26.29 25.41 -2.33
CA LYS A 242 -26.99 25.67 -3.59
C LYS A 242 -26.49 26.96 -4.28
N GLU A 243 -26.17 28.00 -3.53
CA GLU A 243 -25.56 29.24 -4.06
C GLU A 243 -24.13 29.01 -4.57
N LYS A 244 -23.30 28.26 -3.83
CA LYS A 244 -21.96 27.89 -4.31
C LYS A 244 -21.98 26.99 -5.55
N ALA A 245 -23.00 26.14 -5.69
CA ALA A 245 -23.17 25.33 -6.90
C ALA A 245 -23.59 26.17 -8.12
N GLN A 246 -24.27 27.31 -7.92
CA GLN A 246 -24.61 28.24 -9.01
C GLN A 246 -23.43 29.12 -9.42
N SER A 247 -22.60 29.59 -8.48
CA SER A 247 -21.41 30.37 -8.83
C SER A 247 -20.36 29.56 -9.62
N VAL A 248 -20.27 28.24 -9.39
CA VAL A 248 -19.38 27.36 -10.18
C VAL A 248 -19.93 27.14 -11.60
N ARG A 249 -21.25 27.21 -11.81
CA ARG A 249 -21.85 27.12 -13.15
C ARG A 249 -21.61 28.38 -13.99
N GLU A 250 -21.62 29.56 -13.37
CA GLU A 250 -21.33 30.84 -14.07
C GLU A 250 -19.85 30.98 -14.45
N ILE A 251 -18.92 30.57 -13.57
CA ILE A 251 -17.47 30.59 -13.87
C ILE A 251 -17.09 29.59 -14.97
N THR A 252 -17.90 28.54 -15.16
CA THR A 252 -17.66 27.55 -16.22
C THR A 252 -18.24 27.98 -17.58
N SER A 253 -19.28 28.84 -17.61
CA SER A 253 -19.82 29.37 -18.88
C SER A 253 -18.97 30.49 -19.48
N GLU A 254 -18.34 31.36 -18.68
CA GLU A 254 -17.52 32.47 -19.22
C GLU A 254 -16.26 31.97 -19.95
N LYS A 255 -15.64 30.88 -19.48
CA LYS A 255 -14.48 30.27 -20.15
C LYS A 255 -14.82 29.43 -21.38
N ILE A 256 -16.07 29.01 -21.55
CA ILE A 256 -16.50 28.23 -22.71
C ILE A 256 -16.78 29.15 -23.91
N ASP A 257 -17.23 30.39 -23.68
CA ASP A 257 -17.47 31.35 -24.75
C ASP A 257 -16.18 32.07 -25.20
N GLU A 258 -15.20 32.28 -24.32
CA GLU A 258 -13.85 32.76 -24.72
C GLU A 258 -13.13 31.79 -25.68
N ILE A 259 -13.28 30.48 -25.47
CA ILE A 259 -12.68 29.44 -26.33
C ILE A 259 -13.46 29.28 -27.65
N ARG A 260 -14.75 29.63 -27.69
CA ARG A 260 -15.56 29.60 -28.92
C ARG A 260 -15.22 30.78 -29.85
N GLY A 261 -14.99 31.97 -29.30
CA GLY A 261 -14.60 33.16 -30.09
C GLY A 261 -13.25 32.99 -30.80
N HIS A 262 -12.25 32.37 -30.15
CA HIS A 262 -10.94 32.10 -30.77
C HIS A 262 -10.97 31.02 -31.88
N ARG A 263 -12.08 30.28 -32.05
CA ARG A 263 -12.21 29.29 -33.12
C ARG A 263 -12.82 29.84 -34.41
N GLU A 264 -13.50 30.99 -34.37
CA GLU A 264 -14.05 31.64 -35.56
C GLU A 264 -12.99 32.51 -36.26
N GLU A 265 -12.11 33.20 -35.54
CA GLU A 265 -10.97 33.95 -36.15
C GLU A 265 -9.95 33.04 -36.86
N ILE A 266 -9.71 31.84 -36.35
CA ILE A 266 -8.77 30.88 -36.98
C ILE A 266 -9.42 30.24 -38.23
N ALA A 267 -10.74 30.06 -38.26
CA ALA A 267 -11.42 29.48 -39.42
C ALA A 267 -11.47 30.46 -40.61
N GLU A 268 -11.55 31.77 -40.36
CA GLU A 268 -11.58 32.80 -41.39
C GLU A 268 -10.17 33.08 -41.97
N GLN A 269 -9.10 32.99 -41.15
CA GLN A 269 -7.72 33.07 -41.62
C GLN A 269 -7.32 31.88 -42.51
N ILE A 270 -7.72 30.66 -42.14
CA ILE A 270 -7.43 29.45 -42.96
C ILE A 270 -8.17 29.47 -44.31
N ALA A 271 -9.36 30.08 -44.37
CA ALA A 271 -10.11 30.21 -45.62
C ALA A 271 -9.51 31.25 -46.59
N THR A 272 -8.79 32.26 -46.06
CA THR A 272 -8.18 33.33 -46.87
C THR A 272 -6.85 32.87 -47.47
N ASP A 273 -6.03 32.14 -46.71
CA ASP A 273 -4.75 31.59 -47.20
C ASP A 273 -4.93 30.50 -48.27
N ALA A 274 -6.03 29.73 -48.23
CA ALA A 274 -6.31 28.69 -49.21
C ALA A 274 -6.75 29.21 -50.59
N ILE A 275 -7.16 30.49 -50.70
CA ILE A 275 -7.58 31.10 -51.96
C ILE A 275 -6.38 31.74 -52.70
N GLU A 276 -5.34 32.17 -51.98
CA GLU A 276 -4.13 32.75 -52.58
C GLU A 276 -3.20 31.69 -53.22
N GLU A 277 -3.18 30.46 -52.70
CA GLU A 277 -2.36 29.36 -53.25
C GLU A 277 -2.92 28.77 -54.57
N ALA A 278 -4.17 29.07 -54.92
CA ALA A 278 -4.86 28.49 -56.07
C ALA A 278 -4.72 29.27 -57.41
N ILE A 279 -4.02 30.41 -57.45
CA ILE A 279 -3.96 31.30 -58.65
C ILE A 279 -2.52 31.48 -59.20
N ALA A 280 -1.63 30.49 -59.08
CA ALA A 280 -0.35 30.50 -59.81
C ALA A 280 -0.48 29.76 -61.16
N PRO A 281 -0.15 30.38 -62.31
CA PRO A 281 -0.40 29.79 -63.62
C PRO A 281 0.62 28.69 -63.95
N GLN A 282 0.13 27.50 -64.30
CA GLN A 282 0.95 26.39 -64.80
C GLN A 282 1.41 26.67 -66.24
N LEU A 283 2.73 26.78 -66.44
CA LEU A 283 3.36 26.70 -67.77
C LEU A 283 3.58 25.23 -68.17
N PRO A 284 3.34 24.85 -69.44
CA PRO A 284 3.44 23.46 -69.88
C PRO A 284 4.90 23.02 -70.06
N LYS A 285 5.20 21.76 -69.70
CA LYS A 285 6.46 21.10 -70.04
C LYS A 285 6.30 20.37 -71.37
N ASP A 286 7.15 20.71 -72.33
CA ASP A 286 7.35 19.94 -73.57
C ASP A 286 7.87 18.52 -73.28
N PRO A 287 7.57 17.54 -74.15
CA PRO A 287 8.07 16.18 -74.01
C PRO A 287 9.35 15.96 -74.82
N GLU A 288 10.34 15.33 -74.20
CA GLU A 288 11.21 14.31 -74.83
C GLU A 288 11.91 13.47 -73.74
#